data_AF-A0A660UCT6-F1
#
_entry.id   AF-A0A660UCT6-F1
#
_cell.length_a   1.000
_cell.length_b   1.000
_cell.length_c   1.000
_cell.angle_alpha   90.00
_cell.angle_beta   90.00
_cell.angle_gamma   90.00
#
_symmetry.space_group_name_H-M   'P 1'
#
loop_
_entity.id
_entity.type
_entity.pdbx_description
1 polymer ?
#
loop_
_entity_poly.entity_id
_entity_poly.type
_entity_poly.pdbx_seq_one_letter_code
_entity_poly.pdbx_strand_id
1 'polypeptide(L)'
;MRIERFLPARPVTRGPKHHFFGYYDKSPWNASGKYMLALEVDFADRPPGPDDRAVVGLIDLEDGCKWHPLAETRAWNWQQGSMLQWLPSDPERKIIFNDREGDRFVSVILDVHTGRRRTLPMPIYALSRDGRWAVTLNFARLHRTRPGYGYAGLPDPWEKEDAPEEDGIWWMDLETGEHKLIISLGQIARVKPDPTMDDAQHWFNHLLVNQDNTRFIFLHRWRRRDGKGWFTRMFTANPDGTGIYCVADHGMVSHFDWKNPRQILAWARQRDVGDRFFLFTDRTGERRIVGEGVLTVDGHCSYSPDGRWILTDTYPDREGMRWLILFREEDGLRVDIGRFYSPPELKGEIRCDLHPRWRRDGRAVCIDSAHEGERQMYVVEVGEIVGGGGTCQSG
;
A
#
# COMPACT_ATOMS: atom_id res chain seq x y z
N MET A 1 4.56 -16.81 21.32
CA MET A 1 5.22 -18.05 20.85
C MET A 1 5.69 -17.83 19.42
N ARG A 2 6.91 -18.27 19.03
CA ARG A 2 7.42 -18.14 17.65
C ARG A 2 7.61 -19.52 17.05
N ILE A 3 7.07 -19.74 15.85
CA ILE A 3 7.21 -20.98 15.07
C ILE A 3 7.81 -20.61 13.72
N GLU A 4 8.83 -21.34 13.27
CA GLU A 4 9.34 -21.25 11.90
C GLU A 4 8.70 -22.38 11.08
N ARG A 5 7.91 -22.01 10.08
CA ARG A 5 7.22 -22.95 9.18
C ARG A 5 7.30 -22.40 7.76
N PHE A 6 8.49 -22.49 7.16
CA PHE A 6 8.69 -22.00 5.80
C PHE A 6 7.85 -22.80 4.81
N LEU A 7 6.97 -22.10 4.11
CA LEU A 7 6.08 -22.66 3.12
C LEU A 7 6.66 -22.45 1.71
N PRO A 8 6.38 -23.35 0.76
CA PRO A 8 6.78 -23.13 -0.62
C PRO A 8 6.20 -21.83 -1.19
N ALA A 9 7.05 -21.00 -1.78
CA ALA A 9 6.65 -19.84 -2.56
C ALA A 9 6.59 -20.25 -4.03
N ARG A 10 5.38 -20.39 -4.57
CA ARG A 10 5.16 -20.78 -5.97
C ARG A 10 5.22 -19.54 -6.87
N PRO A 11 6.12 -19.47 -7.86
CA PRO A 11 6.11 -18.37 -8.81
C PRO A 11 4.82 -18.39 -9.64
N VAL A 12 4.20 -17.23 -9.82
CA VAL A 12 3.05 -17.02 -10.72
C VAL A 12 3.40 -16.16 -11.93
N THR A 13 4.63 -15.66 -11.99
CA THR A 13 5.24 -15.00 -13.14
C THR A 13 6.66 -15.52 -13.35
N ARG A 14 7.26 -15.27 -14.51
CA ARG A 14 8.60 -15.74 -14.86
C ARG A 14 9.33 -14.71 -15.72
N GLY A 15 10.65 -14.75 -15.65
CA GLY A 15 11.55 -13.95 -16.48
C GLY A 15 11.42 -14.27 -17.98
N PRO A 16 12.11 -13.50 -18.85
CA PRO A 16 13.22 -12.60 -18.52
C PRO A 16 12.80 -11.20 -18.05
N LYS A 17 11.51 -10.86 -18.10
CA LYS A 17 11.01 -9.56 -17.65
C LYS A 17 10.72 -9.55 -16.15
N HIS A 18 10.49 -8.36 -15.59
CA HIS A 18 10.16 -8.18 -14.20
C HIS A 18 8.67 -7.99 -13.99
N HIS A 19 8.11 -8.70 -13.00
CA HIS A 19 6.70 -8.61 -12.65
C HIS A 19 6.51 -8.27 -11.17
N PHE A 20 5.55 -7.39 -10.90
CA PHE A 20 5.19 -6.98 -9.54
C PHE A 20 3.78 -6.42 -9.54
N PHE A 21 3.09 -6.41 -8.41
CA PHE A 21 1.73 -5.86 -8.35
C PHE A 21 1.70 -4.39 -7.93
N GLY A 22 2.48 -4.04 -6.90
CA GLY A 22 2.43 -2.73 -6.26
C GLY A 22 2.30 -2.87 -4.74
N TYR A 23 1.46 -2.03 -4.13
CA TYR A 23 1.46 -1.87 -2.68
C TYR A 23 0.69 -2.98 -1.91
N TYR A 24 0.98 -3.13 -0.62
CA TYR A 24 0.57 -4.27 0.21
C TYR A 24 -0.90 -4.27 0.65
N ASP A 25 -1.59 -3.13 0.55
CA ASP A 25 -2.94 -2.90 1.06
C ASP A 25 -4.05 -3.34 0.07
N LYS A 26 -3.67 -3.93 -1.07
CA LYS A 26 -4.57 -4.30 -2.17
C LYS A 26 -4.41 -5.77 -2.54
N SER A 27 -5.51 -6.45 -2.79
CA SER A 27 -5.47 -7.85 -3.25
C SER A 27 -5.25 -7.90 -4.77
N PRO A 28 -4.24 -8.64 -5.27
CA PRO A 28 -4.05 -8.84 -6.72
C PRO A 28 -5.10 -9.76 -7.33
N TRP A 29 -5.85 -10.51 -6.53
CA TRP A 29 -6.85 -11.48 -7.01
C TRP A 29 -8.20 -10.84 -7.32
N ASN A 30 -8.81 -11.32 -8.41
CA ASN A 30 -10.22 -11.08 -8.70
C ASN A 30 -11.11 -11.79 -7.67
N ALA A 31 -12.43 -11.59 -7.77
CA ALA A 31 -13.39 -12.13 -6.81
C ALA A 31 -13.36 -13.66 -6.72
N SER A 32 -13.28 -14.35 -7.86
CA SER A 32 -13.19 -15.81 -7.93
C SER A 32 -11.83 -16.37 -7.54
N GLY A 33 -10.78 -15.55 -7.53
CA GLY A 33 -9.39 -15.97 -7.31
C GLY A 33 -8.74 -16.62 -8.54
N LYS A 34 -9.43 -16.69 -9.68
CA LYS A 34 -8.90 -17.21 -10.95
C LYS A 34 -7.78 -16.34 -11.51
N TYR A 35 -7.94 -15.03 -11.43
CA TYR A 35 -7.07 -14.06 -12.07
C TYR A 35 -6.26 -13.28 -11.04
N MET A 36 -4.99 -13.07 -11.32
CA MET A 36 -4.15 -12.11 -10.59
C MET A 36 -3.74 -10.95 -11.50
N LEU A 37 -3.61 -9.76 -10.96
CA LEU A 37 -3.07 -8.60 -11.67
C LEU A 37 -1.57 -8.45 -11.42
N ALA A 38 -0.86 -7.95 -12.42
CA ALA A 38 0.52 -7.51 -12.28
C ALA A 38 0.85 -6.36 -13.24
N LEU A 39 1.98 -5.71 -12.96
CA LEU A 39 2.73 -4.87 -13.88
C LEU A 39 3.92 -5.67 -14.41
N GLU A 40 4.25 -5.50 -15.69
CA GLU A 40 5.44 -6.04 -16.34
C GLU A 40 6.34 -4.91 -16.85
N VAL A 41 7.65 -5.03 -16.60
CA VAL A 41 8.67 -4.05 -17.00
C VAL A 41 9.94 -4.77 -17.46
N ASP A 42 10.67 -4.18 -18.43
CA ASP A 42 11.87 -4.78 -19.04
C ASP A 42 13.19 -4.48 -18.30
N PHE A 43 13.16 -3.69 -17.21
CA PHE A 43 14.34 -3.29 -16.44
C PHE A 43 14.05 -3.30 -14.94
N ALA A 44 15.09 -3.31 -14.10
CA ALA A 44 14.97 -3.19 -12.63
C ALA A 44 16.16 -2.48 -11.97
N ASP A 45 17.06 -1.89 -12.75
CA ASP A 45 18.34 -1.31 -12.33
C ASP A 45 18.28 0.22 -12.10
N ARG A 46 17.14 0.86 -12.36
CA ARG A 46 16.92 2.30 -12.20
C ARG A 46 15.46 2.66 -11.89
N PRO A 47 15.19 3.85 -11.31
CA PRO A 47 13.83 4.35 -11.19
C PRO A 47 13.20 4.60 -12.58
N PRO A 48 11.87 4.53 -12.71
CA PRO A 48 11.20 4.90 -13.95
C PRO A 48 11.30 6.41 -14.21
N GLY A 49 11.61 6.75 -15.45
CA GLY A 49 11.53 8.10 -15.99
C GLY A 49 10.16 8.40 -16.60
N PRO A 50 9.96 9.63 -17.10
CA PRO A 50 8.69 10.10 -17.68
C PRO A 50 8.12 9.24 -18.82
N ASP A 51 9.01 8.61 -19.58
CA ASP A 51 8.65 7.88 -20.80
C ASP A 51 8.58 6.37 -20.63
N ASP A 52 9.04 5.84 -19.49
CA ASP A 52 9.00 4.42 -19.20
C ASP A 52 7.56 3.95 -18.98
N ARG A 53 7.22 2.83 -19.60
CA ARG A 53 5.90 2.23 -19.49
C ARG A 53 5.99 0.93 -18.70
N ALA A 54 4.96 0.68 -17.90
CA ALA A 54 4.69 -0.64 -17.37
C ALA A 54 3.47 -1.23 -18.10
N VAL A 55 3.54 -2.51 -18.45
CA VAL A 55 2.39 -3.21 -19.01
C VAL A 55 1.50 -3.67 -17.86
N VAL A 56 0.25 -3.21 -17.84
CA VAL A 56 -0.79 -3.73 -16.96
C VAL A 56 -1.29 -5.03 -17.58
N GLY A 57 -1.31 -6.11 -16.81
CA GLY A 57 -1.77 -7.39 -17.30
C GLY A 57 -2.35 -8.28 -16.23
N LEU A 58 -2.77 -9.45 -16.68
CA LEU A 58 -3.49 -10.44 -15.92
C LEU A 58 -2.82 -11.81 -16.06
N ILE A 59 -2.77 -12.53 -14.95
CA ILE A 59 -2.22 -13.89 -14.84
C ILE A 59 -3.42 -14.83 -14.65
N ASP A 60 -3.62 -15.76 -15.59
CA ASP A 60 -4.64 -16.81 -15.48
C ASP A 60 -4.09 -18.00 -14.67
N LEU A 61 -4.53 -18.14 -13.42
CA LEU A 61 -4.06 -19.21 -12.54
C LEU A 61 -4.62 -20.58 -12.91
N GLU A 62 -5.71 -20.63 -13.67
CA GLU A 62 -6.30 -21.89 -14.16
C GLU A 62 -5.68 -22.34 -15.49
N ASP A 63 -5.14 -21.41 -16.29
CA ASP A 63 -4.38 -21.69 -17.52
C ASP A 63 -2.86 -21.62 -17.26
N GLY A 64 -2.37 -22.35 -16.25
CA GLY A 64 -0.93 -22.51 -16.03
C GLY A 64 -0.15 -21.23 -15.71
N CYS A 65 -0.78 -20.24 -15.08
CA CYS A 65 -0.22 -18.90 -14.81
C CYS A 65 0.13 -18.13 -16.09
N LYS A 66 -0.67 -18.26 -17.15
CA LYS A 66 -0.47 -17.55 -18.41
C LYS A 66 -0.64 -16.05 -18.25
N TRP A 67 0.30 -15.29 -18.83
CA TRP A 67 0.28 -13.84 -18.86
C TRP A 67 -0.55 -13.30 -20.02
N HIS A 68 -1.41 -12.32 -19.72
CA HIS A 68 -2.27 -11.61 -20.66
C HIS A 68 -2.03 -10.10 -20.51
N PRO A 69 -1.31 -9.45 -21.43
CA PRO A 69 -1.17 -8.00 -21.43
C PRO A 69 -2.52 -7.34 -21.76
N LEU A 70 -2.88 -6.29 -21.02
CA LEU A 70 -4.18 -5.61 -21.14
C LEU A 70 -4.05 -4.15 -21.56
N ALA A 71 -3.09 -3.42 -20.97
CA ALA A 71 -2.86 -2.00 -21.22
C ALA A 71 -1.42 -1.61 -20.87
N GLU A 72 -1.07 -0.37 -21.14
CA GLU A 72 0.17 0.23 -20.67
C GLU A 72 -0.14 1.42 -19.76
N THR A 73 0.75 1.72 -18.83
CA THR A 73 0.68 2.93 -17.99
C THR A 73 2.03 3.62 -17.92
N ARG A 74 1.99 4.96 -17.89
CA ARG A 74 3.15 5.83 -17.62
C ARG A 74 3.17 6.35 -16.18
N ALA A 75 2.13 6.06 -15.39
CA ALA A 75 2.00 6.52 -14.01
C ALA A 75 2.27 5.35 -13.06
N TRP A 76 3.54 5.02 -12.88
CA TRP A 76 3.95 3.90 -12.03
C TRP A 76 5.27 4.15 -11.30
N ASN A 77 5.50 3.39 -10.24
CA ASN A 77 6.78 3.25 -9.55
C ASN A 77 6.91 1.84 -8.96
N TRP A 78 8.12 1.46 -8.53
CA TRP A 78 8.39 0.12 -8.01
C TRP A 78 7.78 -0.20 -6.64
N GLN A 79 7.30 0.80 -5.92
CA GLN A 79 6.79 0.63 -4.56
C GLN A 79 5.27 0.45 -4.56
N GLN A 80 4.56 1.35 -5.23
CA GLN A 80 3.10 1.42 -5.22
C GLN A 80 2.48 0.97 -6.54
N GLY A 81 3.28 0.67 -7.55
CA GLY A 81 2.80 0.40 -8.90
C GLY A 81 2.04 1.62 -9.44
N SER A 82 0.95 1.35 -10.17
CA SER A 82 0.03 2.37 -10.68
C SER A 82 -1.25 2.45 -9.84
N MET A 83 -1.19 2.11 -8.54
CA MET A 83 -2.38 1.89 -7.69
C MET A 83 -3.37 0.89 -8.30
N LEU A 84 -2.86 -0.03 -9.13
CA LEU A 84 -3.58 -1.10 -9.79
C LEU A 84 -4.37 -1.93 -8.78
N GLN A 85 -5.66 -2.12 -9.04
CA GLN A 85 -6.52 -2.99 -8.25
C GLN A 85 -7.78 -3.36 -9.01
N TRP A 86 -8.42 -4.46 -8.59
CA TRP A 86 -9.79 -4.79 -8.99
C TRP A 86 -10.77 -3.75 -8.45
N LEU A 87 -11.67 -3.28 -9.31
CA LEU A 87 -12.68 -2.29 -8.93
C LEU A 87 -13.70 -2.95 -7.98
N PRO A 88 -13.90 -2.44 -6.74
CA PRO A 88 -14.73 -3.13 -5.76
C PRO A 88 -16.20 -3.33 -6.17
N SER A 89 -16.72 -2.48 -7.06
CA SER A 89 -18.09 -2.61 -7.60
C SER A 89 -18.25 -3.74 -8.63
N ASP A 90 -17.15 -4.24 -9.22
CA ASP A 90 -17.13 -5.36 -10.16
C ASP A 90 -15.74 -6.05 -10.11
N PRO A 91 -15.42 -6.71 -8.97
CA PRO A 91 -14.07 -7.21 -8.71
C PRO A 91 -13.75 -8.51 -9.47
N GLU A 92 -14.67 -8.98 -10.30
CA GLU A 92 -14.46 -10.14 -11.17
C GLU A 92 -13.93 -9.71 -12.54
N ARG A 93 -14.42 -8.58 -13.07
CA ARG A 93 -14.21 -8.21 -14.48
C ARG A 93 -13.53 -6.87 -14.69
N LYS A 94 -13.63 -5.93 -13.73
CA LYS A 94 -13.12 -4.56 -13.90
C LYS A 94 -11.93 -4.28 -13.02
N ILE A 95 -10.95 -3.61 -13.60
CA ILE A 95 -9.78 -3.08 -12.90
C ILE A 95 -9.75 -1.58 -13.02
N ILE A 96 -9.03 -0.95 -12.09
CA ILE A 96 -8.71 0.47 -12.14
C ILE A 96 -7.22 0.67 -11.83
N PHE A 97 -6.58 1.55 -12.58
CA PHE A 97 -5.17 1.90 -12.42
C PHE A 97 -4.93 3.35 -12.85
N ASN A 98 -3.85 3.94 -12.37
CA ASN A 98 -3.43 5.28 -12.75
C ASN A 98 -2.67 5.26 -14.07
N ASP A 99 -2.85 6.30 -14.87
CA ASP A 99 -2.07 6.56 -16.09
C ASP A 99 -1.79 8.06 -16.25
N ARG A 100 -1.07 8.44 -17.30
CA ARG A 100 -0.80 9.84 -17.66
C ARG A 100 -1.34 10.14 -19.06
N GLU A 101 -2.28 11.08 -19.13
CA GLU A 101 -2.83 11.60 -20.39
C GLU A 101 -2.44 13.07 -20.55
N GLY A 102 -1.52 13.36 -21.48
CA GLY A 102 -1.04 14.72 -21.73
C GLY A 102 -0.34 15.31 -20.50
N ASP A 103 -0.92 16.37 -19.95
CA ASP A 103 -0.42 17.19 -18.85
C ASP A 103 -0.99 16.82 -17.48
N ARG A 104 -1.74 15.71 -17.37
CA ARG A 104 -2.35 15.26 -16.12
C ARG A 104 -2.20 13.75 -15.88
N PHE A 105 -2.16 13.39 -14.60
CA PHE A 105 -2.40 12.03 -14.19
C PHE A 105 -3.90 11.77 -14.15
N VAL A 106 -4.30 10.57 -14.54
CA VAL A 106 -5.68 10.11 -14.64
C VAL A 106 -5.80 8.72 -14.03
N SER A 107 -7.01 8.20 -13.93
CA SER A 107 -7.24 6.78 -13.69
C SER A 107 -8.08 6.18 -14.80
N VAL A 108 -7.84 4.91 -15.12
CA VAL A 108 -8.50 4.17 -16.19
C VAL A 108 -9.22 2.98 -15.59
N ILE A 109 -10.54 2.91 -15.80
CA ILE A 109 -11.34 1.71 -15.53
C ILE A 109 -11.35 0.86 -16.80
N LEU A 110 -10.92 -0.39 -16.69
CA LEU A 110 -10.81 -1.33 -17.80
C LEU A 110 -11.56 -2.63 -17.50
N ASP A 111 -12.36 -3.08 -18.45
CA ASP A 111 -12.96 -4.42 -18.44
C ASP A 111 -12.00 -5.43 -19.07
N VAL A 112 -11.52 -6.40 -18.28
CA VAL A 112 -10.41 -7.29 -18.67
C VAL A 112 -10.78 -8.28 -19.78
N HIS A 113 -12.06 -8.49 -20.04
CA HIS A 113 -12.52 -9.44 -21.07
C HIS A 113 -12.84 -8.75 -22.39
N THR A 114 -13.42 -7.55 -22.32
CA THR A 114 -13.89 -6.82 -23.51
C THR A 114 -12.91 -5.76 -24.00
N GLY A 115 -11.94 -5.36 -23.16
CA GLY A 115 -11.02 -4.26 -23.45
C GLY A 115 -11.67 -2.88 -23.41
N ARG A 116 -12.95 -2.78 -23.02
CA ARG A 116 -13.65 -1.49 -22.89
C ARG A 116 -13.03 -0.69 -21.75
N ARG A 117 -12.69 0.56 -22.04
CA ARG A 117 -12.03 1.48 -21.11
C ARG A 117 -12.81 2.77 -20.91
N ARG A 118 -12.67 3.34 -19.73
CA ARG A 118 -13.16 4.68 -19.36
C ARG A 118 -12.08 5.38 -18.56
N THR A 119 -11.70 6.59 -18.97
CA THR A 119 -10.78 7.44 -18.22
C THR A 119 -11.56 8.36 -17.27
N LEU A 120 -11.05 8.52 -16.05
CA LEU A 120 -11.51 9.47 -15.03
C LEU A 120 -10.48 10.61 -14.87
N PRO A 121 -10.91 11.83 -14.52
CA PRO A 121 -10.07 13.03 -14.63
C PRO A 121 -8.95 13.13 -13.58
N MET A 122 -8.95 12.27 -12.56
CA MET A 122 -7.95 12.25 -11.49
C MET A 122 -7.36 10.84 -11.32
N PRO A 123 -6.10 10.71 -10.86
CA PRO A 123 -5.58 9.43 -10.41
C PRO A 123 -6.26 9.02 -9.09
N ILE A 124 -6.19 7.75 -8.73
CA ILE A 124 -6.67 7.21 -7.47
C ILE A 124 -5.52 6.88 -6.52
N TYR A 125 -5.77 6.87 -5.21
CA TYR A 125 -4.88 6.28 -4.21
C TYR A 125 -5.57 5.15 -3.45
N ALA A 126 -6.76 5.45 -2.91
CA ALA A 126 -7.60 4.50 -2.19
C ALA A 126 -9.06 4.60 -2.67
N LEU A 127 -9.75 3.46 -2.65
CA LEU A 127 -11.14 3.35 -3.09
C LEU A 127 -12.03 3.03 -1.91
N SER A 128 -13.28 3.49 -1.97
CA SER A 128 -14.32 2.96 -1.11
C SER A 128 -14.59 1.50 -1.41
N ARG A 129 -15.00 0.74 -0.39
CA ARG A 129 -15.27 -0.70 -0.52
C ARG A 129 -16.47 -1.05 -1.39
N ASP A 130 -17.37 -0.08 -1.63
CA ASP A 130 -18.46 -0.20 -2.59
C ASP A 130 -18.07 0.24 -4.01
N GLY A 131 -16.85 0.76 -4.20
CA GLY A 131 -16.34 1.21 -5.50
C GLY A 131 -17.04 2.45 -6.05
N ARG A 132 -17.68 3.26 -5.20
CA ARG A 132 -18.41 4.47 -5.60
C ARG A 132 -17.54 5.72 -5.62
N TRP A 133 -16.54 5.81 -4.75
CA TRP A 133 -15.68 6.99 -4.66
C TRP A 133 -14.22 6.61 -4.39
N ALA A 134 -13.34 7.54 -4.65
CA ALA A 134 -11.92 7.44 -4.37
C ALA A 134 -11.40 8.68 -3.65
N VAL A 135 -10.31 8.50 -2.91
CA VAL A 135 -9.46 9.60 -2.46
C VAL A 135 -8.09 9.50 -3.10
N THR A 136 -7.49 10.65 -3.36
CA THR A 136 -6.19 10.76 -4.02
C THR A 136 -5.39 11.96 -3.51
N LEU A 137 -4.16 12.09 -4.02
CA LEU A 137 -3.24 13.17 -3.70
C LEU A 137 -2.49 13.62 -4.97
N ASN A 138 -1.72 14.70 -4.85
CA ASN A 138 -0.83 15.15 -5.92
C ASN A 138 0.40 14.22 -6.06
N PHE A 139 0.34 13.31 -7.04
CA PHE A 139 1.42 12.37 -7.33
C PHE A 139 2.71 13.03 -7.85
N ALA A 140 2.63 14.23 -8.47
CA ALA A 140 3.82 14.97 -8.90
C ALA A 140 4.57 15.56 -7.69
N ARG A 141 3.83 16.15 -6.73
CA ARG A 141 4.39 16.58 -5.44
C ARG A 141 4.97 15.40 -4.67
N LEU A 142 4.24 14.29 -4.60
CA LEU A 142 4.72 13.08 -3.94
C LEU A 142 6.01 12.54 -4.58
N HIS A 143 6.14 12.61 -5.91
CA HIS A 143 7.36 12.17 -6.60
C HIS A 143 8.56 13.02 -6.19
N ARG A 144 8.37 14.34 -6.12
CA ARG A 144 9.41 15.31 -5.73
C ARG A 144 9.80 15.22 -4.25
N THR A 145 8.83 15.12 -3.36
CA THR A 145 9.08 15.11 -1.90
C THR A 145 9.45 13.73 -1.39
N ARG A 146 8.96 12.68 -2.06
CA ARG A 146 9.16 11.26 -1.74
C ARG A 146 9.42 10.41 -3.00
N PRO A 147 10.63 10.51 -3.59
CA PRO A 147 11.00 9.66 -4.72
C PRO A 147 10.74 8.18 -4.45
N GLY A 148 10.28 7.46 -5.48
CA GLY A 148 9.82 6.07 -5.40
C GLY A 148 8.35 5.87 -5.00
N TYR A 149 7.59 6.92 -4.63
CA TYR A 149 6.17 6.78 -4.25
C TYR A 149 5.21 7.61 -5.13
N GLY A 150 5.68 8.72 -5.72
CA GLY A 150 4.92 9.45 -6.73
C GLY A 150 5.12 8.95 -8.16
N TYR A 151 4.67 9.73 -9.15
CA TYR A 151 4.83 9.43 -10.57
C TYR A 151 5.71 10.46 -11.27
N ALA A 152 6.61 9.98 -12.13
CA ALA A 152 7.44 10.82 -12.98
C ALA A 152 6.61 11.40 -14.14
N GLY A 153 7.13 12.48 -14.73
CA GLY A 153 6.68 12.98 -16.04
C GLY A 153 5.75 14.18 -16.02
N LEU A 154 5.33 14.68 -14.84
CA LEU A 154 4.64 15.96 -14.70
C LEU A 154 5.30 16.80 -13.59
N PRO A 155 5.37 18.13 -13.74
CA PRO A 155 5.86 19.01 -12.69
C PRO A 155 4.85 19.11 -11.54
N ASP A 156 5.33 19.40 -10.33
CA ASP A 156 4.49 19.80 -9.20
C ASP A 156 4.06 21.27 -9.40
N PRO A 157 2.76 21.57 -9.66
CA PRO A 157 2.32 22.96 -9.89
C PRO A 157 2.58 23.87 -8.70
N TRP A 158 2.75 23.27 -7.51
CA TRP A 158 2.91 23.95 -6.23
C TRP A 158 4.33 23.81 -5.66
N GLU A 159 5.33 23.58 -6.52
CA GLU A 159 6.71 23.31 -6.07
C GLU A 159 7.31 24.42 -5.18
N LYS A 160 6.84 25.66 -5.36
CA LYS A 160 7.32 26.86 -4.65
C LYS A 160 6.57 27.14 -3.35
N GLU A 161 5.50 26.40 -3.08
CA GLU A 161 4.67 26.55 -1.90
C GLU A 161 4.86 25.35 -0.97
N ASP A 162 5.20 25.62 0.28
CA ASP A 162 5.54 24.59 1.26
C ASP A 162 4.33 23.80 1.77
N ALA A 163 3.21 24.49 1.98
CA ALA A 163 1.91 23.93 2.36
C ALA A 163 0.77 24.65 1.61
N PRO A 164 0.54 24.31 0.33
CA PRO A 164 -0.45 25.01 -0.52
C PRO A 164 -1.88 24.86 0.00
N GLU A 165 -2.71 25.88 -0.20
CA GLU A 165 -4.14 25.83 0.14
C GLU A 165 -4.99 25.14 -0.94
N GLU A 166 -4.48 25.10 -2.17
CA GLU A 166 -5.17 24.54 -3.34
C GLU A 166 -4.63 23.15 -3.74
N ASP A 167 -3.76 22.57 -2.91
CA ASP A 167 -3.26 21.20 -3.08
C ASP A 167 -3.47 20.37 -1.81
N GLY A 168 -3.70 19.07 -1.98
CA GLY A 168 -3.85 18.15 -0.87
C GLY A 168 -4.53 16.85 -1.22
N ILE A 169 -5.49 16.44 -0.39
CA ILE A 169 -6.30 15.24 -0.59
C ILE A 169 -7.58 15.62 -1.33
N TRP A 170 -7.82 14.92 -2.42
CA TRP A 170 -8.99 15.09 -3.28
C TRP A 170 -9.92 13.89 -3.14
N TRP A 171 -11.22 14.15 -3.15
CA TRP A 171 -12.26 13.13 -3.29
C TRP A 171 -12.76 13.14 -4.73
N MET A 172 -13.07 11.96 -5.29
CA MET A 172 -13.65 11.80 -6.61
C MET A 172 -14.79 10.77 -6.62
N ASP A 173 -15.89 11.11 -7.25
CA ASP A 173 -16.97 10.17 -7.61
C ASP A 173 -16.53 9.32 -8.82
N LEU A 174 -16.57 7.99 -8.69
CA LEU A 174 -16.08 7.08 -9.74
C LEU A 174 -17.10 6.87 -10.87
N GLU A 175 -18.37 7.21 -10.65
CA GLU A 175 -19.42 7.11 -11.66
C GLU A 175 -19.46 8.33 -12.57
N THR A 176 -19.16 9.53 -12.08
CA THR A 176 -19.25 10.79 -12.82
C THR A 176 -17.89 11.40 -13.13
N GLY A 177 -16.89 11.19 -12.28
CA GLY A 177 -15.61 11.89 -12.32
C GLY A 177 -15.64 13.27 -11.64
N GLU A 178 -16.76 13.67 -11.04
CA GLU A 178 -16.80 14.87 -10.21
C GLU A 178 -15.83 14.74 -9.04
N HIS A 179 -15.07 15.79 -8.76
CA HIS A 179 -14.02 15.77 -7.75
C HIS A 179 -13.89 17.12 -7.05
N LYS A 180 -13.36 17.09 -5.83
CA LYS A 180 -13.15 18.28 -5.00
C LYS A 180 -11.98 18.08 -4.04
N LEU A 181 -11.25 19.16 -3.76
CA LEU A 181 -10.27 19.21 -2.68
C LEU A 181 -11.02 19.13 -1.36
N ILE A 182 -10.69 18.15 -0.52
CA ILE A 182 -11.36 17.93 0.77
C ILE A 182 -10.48 18.26 1.98
N ILE A 183 -9.15 18.16 1.83
CA ILE A 183 -8.18 18.55 2.86
C ILE A 183 -6.95 19.14 2.18
N SER A 184 -6.68 20.43 2.37
CA SER A 184 -5.47 21.06 1.83
C SER A 184 -4.23 20.81 2.70
N LEU A 185 -3.04 20.96 2.12
CA LEU A 185 -1.78 20.93 2.85
C LEU A 185 -1.67 22.10 3.83
N GLY A 186 -2.15 23.29 3.44
CA GLY A 186 -2.25 24.45 4.33
C GLY A 186 -3.15 24.17 5.54
N GLN A 187 -4.34 23.61 5.31
CA GLN A 187 -5.28 23.21 6.36
C GLN A 187 -4.65 22.23 7.34
N ILE A 188 -4.07 21.12 6.86
CA ILE A 188 -3.54 20.09 7.75
C ILE A 188 -2.31 20.55 8.53
N ALA A 189 -1.47 21.42 7.95
CA ALA A 189 -0.28 21.96 8.62
C ALA A 189 -0.66 22.81 9.86
N ARG A 190 -1.84 23.46 9.84
CA ARG A 190 -2.39 24.20 10.98
C ARG A 190 -3.00 23.31 12.06
N VAL A 191 -3.27 22.04 11.81
CA VAL A 191 -3.81 21.13 12.82
C VAL A 191 -2.67 20.66 13.72
N LYS A 192 -2.69 21.11 14.98
CA LYS A 192 -1.64 20.84 15.99
C LYS A 192 -0.23 21.14 15.44
N PRO A 193 0.11 22.40 15.11
CA PRO A 193 1.40 22.71 14.49
C PRO A 193 2.56 22.26 15.38
N ASP A 194 3.64 21.81 14.75
CA ASP A 194 4.89 21.44 15.43
C ASP A 194 5.99 22.44 15.02
N PRO A 195 6.86 22.91 15.94
CA PRO A 195 7.93 23.86 15.59
C PRO A 195 8.87 23.38 14.47
N THR A 196 8.97 22.07 14.25
CA THR A 196 9.75 21.51 13.14
C THR A 196 9.10 21.72 11.77
N MET A 197 7.91 22.32 11.70
CA MET A 197 7.22 22.68 10.46
C MET A 197 7.63 24.06 9.93
N ASP A 198 8.39 24.84 10.70
CA ASP A 198 8.94 26.11 10.24
C ASP A 198 9.91 25.85 9.07
N ASP A 199 9.69 26.54 7.94
CA ASP A 199 10.42 26.38 6.67
C ASP A 199 10.53 24.90 6.23
N ALA A 200 9.37 24.22 6.20
CA ALA A 200 9.27 22.82 5.84
C ALA A 200 8.34 22.58 4.66
N GLN A 201 8.78 21.73 3.72
CA GLN A 201 7.92 21.24 2.65
C GLN A 201 7.00 20.14 3.16
N HIS A 202 5.69 20.29 2.94
CA HIS A 202 4.67 19.33 3.35
C HIS A 202 4.15 18.49 2.17
N TRP A 203 3.75 17.25 2.46
CA TRP A 203 3.03 16.39 1.51
C TRP A 203 2.16 15.37 2.25
N PHE A 204 1.16 14.84 1.54
CA PHE A 204 0.42 13.67 1.96
C PHE A 204 1.07 12.40 1.42
N ASN A 205 0.92 11.29 2.12
CA ASN A 205 1.38 9.97 1.68
C ASN A 205 0.44 8.91 2.27
N HIS A 206 0.25 7.79 1.58
CA HIS A 206 -0.46 6.61 2.07
C HIS A 206 -1.87 6.93 2.55
N LEU A 207 -2.85 6.79 1.66
CA LEU A 207 -4.28 6.91 2.00
C LEU A 207 -4.89 5.51 2.03
N LEU A 208 -5.82 5.27 2.94
CA LEU A 208 -6.57 4.01 3.01
C LEU A 208 -7.97 4.22 3.58
N VAL A 209 -9.00 3.67 2.93
CA VAL A 209 -10.40 3.73 3.39
C VAL A 209 -10.68 2.59 4.38
N ASN A 210 -11.43 2.87 5.45
CA ASN A 210 -11.76 1.89 6.48
C ASN A 210 -12.80 0.84 6.00
N GLN A 211 -13.12 -0.16 6.82
CA GLN A 211 -14.01 -1.27 6.41
C GLN A 211 -15.44 -0.88 6.07
N ASP A 212 -15.95 0.25 6.53
CA ASP A 212 -17.36 0.66 6.35
C ASP A 212 -17.52 1.97 5.57
N ASN A 213 -16.46 2.44 4.93
CA ASN A 213 -16.42 3.67 4.13
C ASN A 213 -16.73 4.96 4.91
N THR A 214 -16.77 4.93 6.24
CA THR A 214 -17.07 6.11 7.06
C THR A 214 -15.84 6.96 7.37
N ARG A 215 -14.63 6.41 7.18
CA ARG A 215 -13.36 7.07 7.48
C ARG A 215 -12.31 6.71 6.45
N PHE A 216 -11.36 7.61 6.24
CA PHE A 216 -10.08 7.26 5.63
C PHE A 216 -8.92 7.74 6.51
N ILE A 217 -7.82 7.01 6.46
CA ILE A 217 -6.57 7.33 7.14
C ILE A 217 -5.58 7.90 6.12
N PHE A 218 -4.70 8.79 6.56
CA PHE A 218 -3.63 9.35 5.75
C PHE A 218 -2.42 9.76 6.58
N LEU A 219 -1.23 9.79 5.95
CA LEU A 219 -0.04 10.39 6.55
C LEU A 219 0.15 11.82 6.07
N HIS A 220 0.40 12.71 7.03
CA HIS A 220 0.94 14.03 6.79
C HIS A 220 2.44 14.01 7.11
N ARG A 221 3.25 14.41 6.13
CA ARG A 221 4.71 14.43 6.26
C ARG A 221 5.26 15.81 5.96
N TRP A 222 6.38 16.13 6.58
CA TRP A 222 7.13 17.35 6.28
C TRP A 222 8.63 17.16 6.43
N ARG A 223 9.38 17.94 5.64
CA ARG A 223 10.83 18.00 5.68
C ARG A 223 11.27 19.45 5.71
N ARG A 224 12.02 19.82 6.75
CA ARG A 224 12.72 21.11 6.83
C ARG A 224 13.74 21.22 5.71
N ARG A 225 13.93 22.40 5.13
CA ARG A 225 14.89 22.60 4.03
C ARG A 225 16.34 22.32 4.44
N ASP A 226 16.68 22.57 5.70
CA ASP A 226 17.99 22.29 6.31
C ASP A 226 18.12 20.86 6.88
N GLY A 227 17.03 20.09 6.88
CA GLY A 227 16.92 18.82 7.60
C GLY A 227 17.33 17.60 6.78
N LYS A 228 17.95 16.62 7.45
CA LYS A 228 18.12 15.27 6.92
C LYS A 228 16.91 14.42 7.37
N GLY A 229 16.07 14.00 6.42
CA GLY A 229 14.90 13.15 6.69
C GLY A 229 13.59 13.93 6.71
N TRP A 230 12.54 13.33 7.28
CA TRP A 230 11.21 13.91 7.36
C TRP A 230 10.52 13.43 8.63
N PHE A 231 9.50 14.16 9.06
CA PHE A 231 8.62 13.78 10.14
C PHE A 231 7.32 13.24 9.56
N THR A 232 6.66 12.36 10.32
CA THR A 232 5.37 11.80 9.94
C THR A 232 4.38 11.88 11.08
N ARG A 233 3.15 12.25 10.75
CA ARG A 233 1.97 12.12 11.61
C ARG A 233 0.87 11.38 10.85
N MET A 234 0.01 10.70 11.59
CA MET A 234 -1.09 9.90 11.07
C MET A 234 -2.42 10.51 11.49
N PHE A 235 -3.28 10.72 10.52
CA PHE A 235 -4.59 11.34 10.68
C PHE A 235 -5.68 10.48 10.07
N THR A 236 -6.90 10.71 10.52
CA THR A 236 -8.13 10.17 9.93
C THR A 236 -9.11 11.30 9.64
N ALA A 237 -9.99 11.11 8.67
CA ALA A 237 -11.08 12.04 8.35
C ALA A 237 -12.29 11.29 7.79
N ASN A 238 -13.44 11.96 7.76
CA ASN A 238 -14.63 11.51 7.03
C ASN A 238 -14.40 11.68 5.51
N PRO A 239 -15.15 10.96 4.64
CA PRO A 239 -14.97 11.04 3.18
C PRO A 239 -15.11 12.45 2.58
N ASP A 240 -15.82 13.35 3.24
CA ASP A 240 -15.99 14.74 2.82
C ASP A 240 -14.88 15.69 3.32
N GLY A 241 -13.86 15.17 4.01
CA GLY A 241 -12.77 15.93 4.61
C GLY A 241 -13.04 16.47 6.02
N THR A 242 -14.26 16.33 6.53
CA THR A 242 -14.61 16.76 7.89
C THR A 242 -14.15 15.76 8.94
N GLY A 243 -14.24 16.14 10.23
CA GLY A 243 -13.96 15.21 11.33
C GLY A 243 -12.50 14.75 11.39
N ILE A 244 -11.56 15.60 10.96
CA ILE A 244 -10.12 15.36 11.02
C ILE A 244 -9.73 15.04 12.47
N TYR A 245 -9.00 13.95 12.66
CA TYR A 245 -8.48 13.54 13.94
C TYR A 245 -7.01 13.11 13.83
N CYS A 246 -6.16 13.64 14.72
CA CYS A 246 -4.74 13.29 14.79
C CYS A 246 -4.57 12.05 15.66
N VAL A 247 -4.27 10.90 15.03
CA VAL A 247 -4.15 9.60 15.70
C VAL A 247 -2.78 9.43 16.36
N ALA A 248 -1.70 9.80 15.65
CA ALA A 248 -0.34 9.69 16.16
C ALA A 248 0.54 10.82 15.60
N ASP A 249 1.26 11.53 16.47
CA ASP A 249 2.07 12.71 16.10
C ASP A 249 3.50 12.75 16.66
N HIS A 250 4.01 11.63 17.17
CA HIS A 250 5.36 11.56 17.74
C HIS A 250 6.49 11.42 16.69
N GLY A 251 6.28 11.99 15.50
CA GLY A 251 7.30 12.20 14.47
C GLY A 251 7.60 11.00 13.55
N MET A 252 7.14 9.79 13.88
CA MET A 252 7.32 8.61 13.03
C MET A 252 6.07 7.74 13.05
N VAL A 253 5.53 7.50 11.86
CA VAL A 253 4.56 6.46 11.53
C VAL A 253 4.96 5.90 10.18
N SER A 254 4.98 4.57 10.05
CA SER A 254 5.43 3.89 8.84
C SER A 254 4.26 3.22 8.13
N HIS A 255 4.04 1.93 8.35
CA HIS A 255 2.98 1.12 7.75
C HIS A 255 1.80 0.96 8.68
N PHE A 256 0.61 0.83 8.11
CA PHE A 256 -0.62 0.66 8.85
C PHE A 256 -1.69 -0.08 8.06
N ASP A 257 -2.68 -0.59 8.78
CA ASP A 257 -3.93 -1.11 8.22
C ASP A 257 -5.09 -0.93 9.22
N TRP A 258 -6.31 -0.91 8.70
CA TRP A 258 -7.52 -0.94 9.52
C TRP A 258 -7.80 -2.36 9.99
N LYS A 259 -7.91 -2.58 11.31
CA LYS A 259 -8.42 -3.84 11.87
C LYS A 259 -9.94 -3.97 11.69
N ASN A 260 -10.63 -2.86 11.93
CA ASN A 260 -12.07 -2.69 11.85
C ASN A 260 -12.36 -1.19 11.67
N PRO A 261 -13.63 -0.76 11.49
CA PRO A 261 -13.95 0.64 11.19
C PRO A 261 -13.40 1.70 12.16
N ARG A 262 -12.95 1.31 13.36
CA ARG A 262 -12.44 2.21 14.39
C ARG A 262 -10.98 1.98 14.77
N GLN A 263 -10.42 0.81 14.51
CA GLN A 263 -9.10 0.45 15.04
C GLN A 263 -8.06 0.34 13.92
N ILE A 264 -6.90 0.97 14.15
CA ILE A 264 -5.79 1.06 13.19
C ILE A 264 -4.57 0.40 13.81
N LEU A 265 -4.02 -0.61 13.16
CA LEU A 265 -2.70 -1.13 13.47
C LEU A 265 -1.67 -0.26 12.75
N ALA A 266 -0.65 0.24 13.43
CA ALA A 266 0.44 0.96 12.79
C ALA A 266 1.79 0.74 13.48
N TRP A 267 2.86 0.64 12.70
CA TRP A 267 4.21 0.82 13.23
C TRP A 267 4.44 2.32 13.46
N ALA A 268 4.61 2.71 14.71
CA ALA A 268 4.73 4.11 15.09
C ALA A 268 5.69 4.30 16.27
N ARG A 269 6.26 5.50 16.36
CA ARG A 269 6.97 5.96 17.55
C ARG A 269 5.97 6.43 18.59
N GLN A 270 6.22 6.10 19.85
CA GLN A 270 5.54 6.72 20.98
C GLN A 270 6.57 7.11 22.06
N ARG A 271 6.59 8.38 22.47
CA ARG A 271 7.70 8.95 23.28
C ARG A 271 7.95 8.24 24.61
N ASP A 272 6.92 7.64 25.18
CA ASP A 272 6.94 6.93 26.46
C ASP A 272 7.49 5.48 26.37
N VAL A 273 7.45 4.85 25.19
CA VAL A 273 7.81 3.41 25.05
C VAL A 273 8.72 3.10 23.84
N GLY A 274 8.85 4.00 22.87
CA GLY A 274 9.61 3.83 21.63
C GLY A 274 8.79 3.32 20.45
N ASP A 275 9.49 2.71 19.49
CA ASP A 275 8.91 2.26 18.21
C ASP A 275 8.33 0.84 18.38
N ARG A 276 7.03 0.68 18.10
CA ARG A 276 6.29 -0.59 18.18
C ARG A 276 5.16 -0.62 17.15
N PHE A 277 4.57 -1.79 16.96
CA PHE A 277 3.20 -1.88 16.48
C PHE A 277 2.21 -1.48 17.58
N PHE A 278 1.35 -0.52 17.28
CA PHE A 278 0.25 -0.10 18.13
C PHE A 278 -1.07 -0.35 17.44
N LEU A 279 -2.07 -0.79 18.21
CA LEU A 279 -3.47 -0.70 17.81
C LEU A 279 -4.05 0.57 18.43
N PHE A 280 -4.33 1.56 17.59
CA PHE A 280 -4.98 2.81 17.97
C PHE A 280 -6.49 2.70 17.80
N THR A 281 -7.25 3.35 18.67
CA THR A 281 -8.70 3.55 18.47
C THR A 281 -8.96 4.98 18.00
N ASP A 282 -9.44 5.12 16.77
CA ASP A 282 -9.73 6.40 16.13
C ASP A 282 -10.65 7.27 17.01
N ARG A 283 -10.35 8.58 17.08
CA ARG A 283 -11.07 9.61 17.84
C ARG A 283 -11.08 9.48 19.37
N THR A 284 -10.29 8.59 19.96
CA THR A 284 -10.26 8.40 21.43
C THR A 284 -8.93 8.73 22.09
N GLY A 285 -7.81 8.59 21.36
CA GLY A 285 -6.46 8.68 21.93
C GLY A 285 -6.00 7.39 22.62
N GLU A 286 -6.87 6.38 22.69
CA GLU A 286 -6.53 5.06 23.21
C GLU A 286 -5.58 4.33 22.24
N ARG A 287 -4.60 3.65 22.82
CA ARG A 287 -3.71 2.74 22.11
C ARG A 287 -3.27 1.60 23.00
N ARG A 288 -2.87 0.50 22.38
CA ARG A 288 -2.13 -0.59 23.04
C ARG A 288 -1.10 -1.17 22.11
N ILE A 289 -0.08 -1.80 22.69
CA ILE A 289 0.96 -2.48 21.91
C ILE A 289 0.41 -3.79 21.36
N VAL A 290 0.80 -4.13 20.13
CA VAL A 290 0.54 -5.41 19.49
C VAL A 290 1.87 -6.14 19.28
N GLY A 291 1.97 -7.37 19.78
CA GLY A 291 3.14 -8.21 19.58
C GLY A 291 4.39 -7.74 20.33
N GLU A 292 4.27 -7.21 21.55
CA GLU A 292 5.44 -6.79 22.35
C GLU A 292 6.46 -7.93 22.48
N GLY A 293 7.73 -7.63 22.18
CA GLY A 293 8.82 -8.63 22.17
C GLY A 293 8.75 -9.67 21.04
N VAL A 294 7.72 -9.67 20.20
CA VAL A 294 7.50 -10.66 19.12
C VAL A 294 7.58 -10.02 17.74
N LEU A 295 6.90 -8.88 17.55
CA LEU A 295 6.96 -8.03 16.36
C LEU A 295 7.85 -6.81 16.67
N THR A 296 9.15 -7.00 16.52
CA THR A 296 10.16 -6.05 17.02
C THR A 296 10.70 -5.09 15.98
N VAL A 297 10.25 -5.19 14.73
CA VAL A 297 10.70 -4.37 13.60
C VAL A 297 9.54 -3.94 12.72
N ASP A 298 9.71 -2.85 11.99
CA ASP A 298 8.75 -2.35 10.98
C ASP A 298 8.62 -3.33 9.81
N GLY A 299 7.45 -3.32 9.20
CA GLY A 299 7.06 -4.15 8.07
C GLY A 299 5.72 -3.72 7.49
N HIS A 300 5.45 -4.16 6.27
CA HIS A 300 4.23 -3.86 5.52
C HIS A 300 3.07 -4.72 6.04
N CYS A 301 2.30 -4.18 6.99
CA CYS A 301 1.29 -4.95 7.71
C CYS A 301 -0.11 -4.85 7.10
N SER A 302 -0.87 -5.96 7.10
CA SER A 302 -2.30 -5.97 6.81
C SER A 302 -3.04 -7.08 7.57
N TYR A 303 -4.33 -6.88 7.86
CA TYR A 303 -5.18 -7.89 8.47
C TYR A 303 -5.70 -8.89 7.43
N SER A 304 -5.82 -10.15 7.84
CA SER A 304 -6.56 -11.16 7.10
C SER A 304 -8.02 -10.72 6.92
N PRO A 305 -8.74 -11.24 5.90
CA PRO A 305 -10.14 -10.86 5.65
C PRO A 305 -11.09 -11.06 6.85
N ASP A 306 -10.79 -12.01 7.73
CA ASP A 306 -11.53 -12.28 8.97
C ASP A 306 -11.02 -11.51 10.21
N GLY A 307 -9.96 -10.70 10.05
CA GLY A 307 -9.37 -9.87 11.10
C GLY A 307 -8.59 -10.62 12.18
N ARG A 308 -8.39 -11.94 12.05
CA ARG A 308 -7.73 -12.77 13.08
C ARG A 308 -6.20 -12.78 12.99
N TRP A 309 -5.66 -12.64 11.79
CA TRP A 309 -4.23 -12.68 11.53
C TRP A 309 -3.74 -11.35 10.99
N ILE A 310 -2.51 -10.99 11.36
CA ILE A 310 -1.72 -9.90 10.77
C ILE A 310 -0.68 -10.56 9.86
N LEU A 311 -0.64 -10.15 8.61
CA LEU A 311 0.43 -10.43 7.67
C LEU A 311 1.40 -9.26 7.68
N THR A 312 2.69 -9.53 7.80
CA THR A 312 3.73 -8.49 7.67
C THR A 312 5.00 -9.09 7.10
N ASP A 313 5.90 -8.23 6.64
CA ASP A 313 7.27 -8.60 6.31
C ASP A 313 8.29 -7.89 7.20
N THR A 314 9.57 -7.98 6.85
CA THR A 314 10.65 -7.18 7.41
C THR A 314 11.48 -6.53 6.32
N TYR A 315 12.26 -5.52 6.69
CA TYR A 315 13.42 -5.12 5.90
C TYR A 315 14.52 -6.20 5.93
N PRO A 316 15.50 -6.15 4.99
CA PRO A 316 16.59 -7.11 4.94
C PRO A 316 17.40 -7.10 6.25
N ASP A 317 17.64 -8.27 6.81
CA ASP A 317 18.54 -8.46 7.94
C ASP A 317 20.02 -8.38 7.51
N ARG A 318 20.95 -8.68 8.43
CA ARG A 318 22.39 -8.65 8.14
C ARG A 318 22.83 -9.68 7.10
N GLU A 319 22.03 -10.72 6.86
CA GLU A 319 22.25 -11.72 5.82
C GLU A 319 21.55 -11.36 4.50
N GLY A 320 20.93 -10.18 4.44
CA GLY A 320 20.17 -9.72 3.27
C GLY A 320 18.81 -10.40 3.15
N MET A 321 18.26 -10.99 4.22
CA MET A 321 17.02 -11.77 4.17
C MET A 321 15.84 -10.97 4.71
N ARG A 322 14.70 -11.06 4.02
CA ARG A 322 13.40 -10.56 4.46
C ARG A 322 12.55 -11.70 4.98
N TRP A 323 11.90 -11.49 6.11
CA TRP A 323 11.02 -12.48 6.73
C TRP A 323 9.58 -12.18 6.34
N LEU A 324 8.82 -13.22 5.99
CA LEU A 324 7.37 -13.16 5.77
C LEU A 324 6.68 -13.77 6.99
N ILE A 325 5.79 -13.03 7.62
CA ILE A 325 5.33 -13.31 8.98
C ILE A 325 3.80 -13.28 9.04
N LEU A 326 3.22 -14.29 9.68
CA LEU A 326 1.86 -14.27 10.20
C LEU A 326 1.90 -14.08 11.71
N PHE A 327 1.05 -13.21 12.23
CA PHE A 327 0.90 -12.99 13.67
C PHE A 327 -0.57 -13.03 14.07
N ARG A 328 -0.92 -13.88 15.04
CA ARG A 328 -2.25 -13.91 15.64
C ARG A 328 -2.20 -13.23 17.00
N GLU A 329 -3.07 -12.25 17.15
CA GLU A 329 -3.07 -11.38 18.32
C GLU A 329 -3.59 -12.08 19.58
N GLU A 330 -4.58 -12.97 19.42
CA GLU A 330 -5.31 -13.65 20.50
C GLU A 330 -4.38 -14.41 21.47
N ASP A 331 -3.37 -15.09 20.94
CA ASP A 331 -2.42 -15.92 21.70
C ASP A 331 -0.96 -15.50 21.50
N GLY A 332 -0.72 -14.39 20.80
CA GLY A 332 0.62 -13.90 20.49
C GLY A 332 1.46 -14.90 19.67
N LEU A 333 0.81 -15.70 18.83
CA LEU A 333 1.47 -16.65 17.95
C LEU A 333 2.06 -15.93 16.74
N ARG A 334 3.38 -15.99 16.60
CA ARG A 334 4.10 -15.61 15.39
C ARG A 334 4.51 -16.87 14.62
N VAL A 335 4.18 -16.91 13.34
CA VAL A 335 4.63 -17.94 12.41
C VAL A 335 5.43 -17.27 11.30
N ASP A 336 6.70 -17.60 11.20
CA ASP A 336 7.53 -17.18 10.07
C ASP A 336 7.29 -18.15 8.91
N ILE A 337 6.61 -17.67 7.87
CA ILE A 337 6.12 -18.49 6.75
C ILE A 337 7.02 -18.43 5.52
N GLY A 338 8.02 -17.55 5.50
CA GLY A 338 9.00 -17.48 4.43
C GLY A 338 10.20 -16.60 4.77
N ARG A 339 11.31 -16.84 4.07
CA ARG A 339 12.57 -16.11 4.21
C ARG A 339 13.19 -15.92 2.84
N PHE A 340 13.25 -14.68 2.35
CA PHE A 340 13.58 -14.38 0.95
C PHE A 340 14.81 -13.47 0.86
N TYR A 341 15.75 -13.82 -0.01
CA TYR A 341 16.93 -13.01 -0.27
C TYR A 341 16.54 -11.69 -0.97
N SER A 342 17.10 -10.59 -0.49
CA SER A 342 16.92 -9.25 -1.05
C SER A 342 18.25 -8.81 -1.65
N PRO A 343 18.39 -8.81 -2.99
CA PRO A 343 19.63 -8.39 -3.64
C PRO A 343 20.02 -6.95 -3.22
N PRO A 344 21.24 -6.73 -2.69
CA PRO A 344 21.67 -5.45 -2.12
C PRO A 344 21.78 -4.31 -3.15
N GLU A 345 21.91 -4.64 -4.43
CA GLU A 345 21.86 -3.70 -5.56
C GLU A 345 20.48 -3.07 -5.74
N LEU A 346 19.41 -3.77 -5.37
CA LEU A 346 18.03 -3.27 -5.41
C LEU A 346 17.73 -2.47 -4.14
N LYS A 347 18.12 -1.19 -4.16
CA LYS A 347 17.98 -0.26 -3.01
C LYS A 347 17.28 1.05 -3.39
N GLY A 348 16.90 1.83 -2.38
CA GLY A 348 16.26 3.13 -2.59
C GLY A 348 14.90 2.98 -3.29
N GLU A 349 14.72 3.67 -4.41
CA GLU A 349 13.47 3.68 -5.18
C GLU A 349 13.18 2.35 -5.89
N ILE A 350 14.23 1.61 -6.28
CA ILE A 350 14.13 0.34 -7.01
C ILE A 350 14.13 -0.89 -6.10
N ARG A 351 14.12 -0.71 -4.78
CA ARG A 351 14.12 -1.84 -3.85
C ARG A 351 12.92 -2.74 -4.08
N CYS A 352 13.11 -4.03 -3.83
CA CYS A 352 12.04 -5.02 -3.80
C CYS A 352 11.65 -5.28 -2.35
N ASP A 353 10.67 -4.54 -1.85
CA ASP A 353 9.96 -4.90 -0.62
C ASP A 353 8.96 -6.03 -0.94
N LEU A 354 8.65 -6.91 0.01
CA LEU A 354 7.79 -8.08 -0.29
C LEU A 354 6.35 -7.65 -0.61
N HIS A 355 5.91 -6.55 0.00
CA HIS A 355 4.53 -6.05 -0.06
C HIS A 355 3.51 -7.19 0.03
N PRO A 356 3.49 -7.93 1.15
CA PRO A 356 2.70 -9.14 1.27
C PRO A 356 1.20 -8.81 1.27
N ARG A 357 0.44 -9.50 0.42
CA ARG A 357 -0.98 -9.23 0.14
C ARG A 357 -1.83 -10.47 0.32
N TRP A 358 -2.95 -10.32 1.00
CA TRP A 358 -3.92 -11.41 1.17
C TRP A 358 -4.69 -11.72 -0.10
N ARG A 359 -4.93 -13.02 -0.34
CA ARG A 359 -6.07 -13.46 -1.16
C ARG A 359 -7.37 -13.14 -0.42
N ARG A 360 -8.43 -12.85 -1.17
CA ARG A 360 -9.72 -12.36 -0.63
C ARG A 360 -10.39 -13.30 0.37
N ASP A 361 -10.11 -14.61 0.31
CA ASP A 361 -10.62 -15.61 1.24
C ASP A 361 -9.64 -15.93 2.40
N GLY A 362 -8.48 -15.27 2.44
CA GLY A 362 -7.48 -15.43 3.48
C GLY A 362 -6.66 -16.72 3.41
N ARG A 363 -6.79 -17.53 2.35
CA ARG A 363 -6.12 -18.85 2.29
C ARG A 363 -4.74 -18.84 1.63
N ALA A 364 -4.39 -17.75 0.96
CA ALA A 364 -3.07 -17.57 0.32
C ALA A 364 -2.60 -16.12 0.48
N VAL A 365 -1.29 -15.92 0.35
CA VAL A 365 -0.66 -14.59 0.30
C VAL A 365 0.23 -14.46 -0.92
N CYS A 366 0.32 -13.26 -1.48
CA CYS A 366 1.19 -12.94 -2.61
C CYS A 366 2.28 -11.97 -2.17
N ILE A 367 3.50 -12.18 -2.66
CA ILE A 367 4.65 -11.28 -2.47
C ILE A 367 5.31 -10.94 -3.81
N ASP A 368 5.96 -9.78 -3.86
CA ASP A 368 6.95 -9.45 -4.89
C ASP A 368 8.34 -9.81 -4.37
N SER A 369 9.17 -10.51 -5.13
CA SER A 369 10.52 -10.87 -4.69
C SER A 369 11.50 -11.00 -5.86
N ALA A 370 12.76 -10.66 -5.62
CA ALA A 370 13.86 -10.80 -6.58
C ALA A 370 14.89 -11.85 -6.13
N HIS A 371 14.50 -12.75 -5.22
CA HIS A 371 15.39 -13.75 -4.63
C HIS A 371 15.96 -14.78 -5.62
N GLU A 372 15.36 -14.90 -6.82
CA GLU A 372 15.81 -15.80 -7.89
C GLU A 372 16.45 -15.06 -9.08
N GLY A 373 16.74 -13.76 -8.94
CA GLY A 373 17.32 -12.92 -10.00
C GLY A 373 16.37 -11.80 -10.41
N GLU A 374 15.44 -12.08 -11.32
CA GLU A 374 14.42 -11.10 -11.70
C GLU A 374 13.38 -10.91 -10.58
N ARG A 375 12.87 -9.68 -10.44
CA ARG A 375 11.65 -9.42 -9.66
C ARG A 375 10.46 -10.18 -10.25
N GLN A 376 9.86 -11.06 -9.47
CA GLN A 376 8.69 -11.86 -9.82
C GLN A 376 7.65 -11.86 -8.70
N MET A 377 6.43 -12.28 -9.03
CA MET A 377 5.36 -12.51 -8.07
C MET A 377 5.31 -13.98 -7.65
N TYR A 378 5.14 -14.19 -6.35
CA TYR A 378 5.04 -15.52 -5.74
C TYR A 378 3.79 -15.64 -4.89
N VAL A 379 3.23 -16.84 -4.82
CA VAL A 379 2.08 -17.19 -3.98
C VAL A 379 2.51 -18.22 -2.93
N VAL A 380 2.11 -17.98 -1.69
CA VAL A 380 2.31 -18.87 -0.55
C VAL A 380 0.94 -19.28 0.01
N GLU A 381 0.67 -20.57 0.06
CA GLU A 381 -0.59 -21.13 0.57
C GLU A 381 -0.55 -21.22 2.10
N VAL A 382 -1.40 -20.46 2.79
CA VAL A 382 -1.39 -20.33 4.26
C VAL A 382 -2.62 -20.94 4.92
N GLY A 383 -3.54 -21.52 4.13
CA GLY A 383 -4.83 -22.04 4.58
C GLY A 383 -4.77 -23.01 5.75
N GLU A 384 -3.76 -23.87 5.81
CA GLU A 384 -3.58 -24.80 6.94
C GLU A 384 -3.23 -24.10 8.25
N ILE A 385 -2.45 -23.01 8.18
CA ILE A 385 -2.07 -22.23 9.36
C ILE A 385 -3.26 -21.40 9.84
N VAL A 386 -3.95 -20.71 8.91
CA VAL A 386 -5.04 -19.80 9.28
C VAL A 386 -6.33 -20.53 9.65
N GLY A 387 -6.57 -21.72 9.07
CA GLY A 387 -7.76 -22.53 9.28
C GLY A 387 -7.66 -23.49 10.47
N GLY A 388 -6.45 -23.84 10.93
CA GLY A 388 -6.18 -24.83 11.98
C GLY A 388 -6.61 -24.45 13.41
N GLY A 389 -7.43 -23.41 13.60
CA GLY A 389 -7.93 -22.98 14.91
C GLY A 389 -9.10 -23.79 15.47
N GLY A 390 -9.52 -24.87 14.81
CA GLY A 390 -10.62 -25.72 15.23
C GLY A 390 -10.22 -27.18 15.35
N THR A 391 -9.47 -27.53 16.41
CA THR A 391 -9.48 -28.81 17.16
C THR A 391 -8.20 -28.92 17.98
N CYS A 392 -8.18 -28.32 19.18
CA CYS A 392 -7.48 -28.98 20.29
C CYS A 392 -8.41 -30.09 20.77
N GLN A 393 -8.29 -31.29 20.20
CA GLN A 393 -8.76 -32.48 20.90
C GLN A 393 -7.79 -32.72 22.05
N SER A 394 -8.29 -32.54 23.28
CA SER A 394 -7.73 -33.14 24.47
C SER A 394 -7.65 -34.66 24.26
N GLY A 395 -6.44 -35.18 24.16
CA GLY A 395 -6.10 -36.59 24.26
C GLY A 395 -5.11 -36.78 25.39
#